data_AF-A0A4R4Z1P1-F1
#
_entry.id   AF-A0A4R4Z1P1-F1
#
_cell.length_a   1.000
_cell.length_b   1.000
_cell.length_c   1.000
_cell.angle_alpha   90.00
_cell.angle_beta   90.00
_cell.angle_gamma   90.00
#
_symmetry.space_group_name_H-M   'P 1'
#
loop_
_entity.id
_entity.type
_entity.pdbx_description
1 polymer ?
#
loop_
_entity_poly.entity_id
_entity_poly.type
_entity_poly.pdbx_seq_one_letter_code
_entity_poly.pdbx_strand_id
1 'polypeptide(L)'
;MDSTSRPSVVKAIATRLGIAVTTGAVLVAANAGLAHAAGMSWSGDFSNRSTAMKRLANCAASDWYNNSRSGGQITTCNDAAGNSYWDGIHLAAADYHGIEGKRVAYRSDQSCPPKDGFQYVKCFYVNGKAKGHPVMTVAIESYGLGGQDVNVSWYYL
;
A
#
# COMPACT_ATOMS: atom_id res chain seq x y z
N MET A 1 -50.53 -15.93 36.80
CA MET A 1 -50.82 -16.96 37.81
C MET A 1 -50.66 -18.29 37.11
N ASP A 2 -49.73 -19.17 37.39
CA ASP A 2 -48.48 -19.24 38.15
C ASP A 2 -47.97 -20.65 37.75
N SER A 3 -46.74 -20.84 37.29
CA SER A 3 -45.59 -21.20 38.13
C SER A 3 -45.85 -22.55 38.85
N THR A 4 -45.06 -23.62 38.72
CA THR A 4 -43.64 -23.69 39.08
C THR A 4 -43.16 -25.14 38.98
N SER A 5 -41.97 -25.29 38.39
CA SER A 5 -40.88 -26.25 38.67
C SER A 5 -41.13 -27.71 39.12
N ARG A 6 -40.41 -28.61 38.46
CA ARG A 6 -39.81 -29.80 39.09
C ARG A 6 -38.31 -29.58 39.24
N PRO A 7 -37.72 -29.95 40.38
CA PRO A 7 -36.34 -30.43 40.35
C PRO A 7 -36.22 -31.78 41.08
N SER A 8 -35.78 -32.80 40.33
CA SER A 8 -35.32 -34.07 40.90
C SER A 8 -33.80 -34.02 41.09
N VAL A 9 -33.39 -33.91 42.34
CA VAL A 9 -32.46 -34.81 43.05
C VAL A 9 -31.20 -35.32 42.30
N VAL A 10 -30.06 -34.78 42.76
CA VAL A 10 -28.79 -35.45 43.18
C VAL A 10 -27.92 -36.18 42.13
N LYS A 11 -26.86 -35.45 41.74
CA LYS A 11 -25.43 -35.72 42.00
C LYS A 11 -24.85 -37.13 41.76
N ALA A 12 -24.07 -37.17 40.67
CA ALA A 12 -22.71 -37.74 40.50
C ALA A 12 -22.46 -39.23 40.75
N ILE A 13 -21.84 -39.89 39.75
CA ILE A 13 -20.73 -40.87 39.81
C ILE A 13 -20.39 -41.18 38.32
N ALA A 14 -19.31 -40.61 37.79
CA ALA A 14 -18.01 -41.26 37.51
C ALA A 14 -18.09 -42.38 36.46
N THR A 15 -17.17 -42.58 35.52
CA THR A 15 -15.96 -41.91 35.04
C THR A 15 -15.52 -42.73 33.82
N ARG A 16 -15.13 -42.06 32.73
CA ARG A 16 -14.17 -42.46 31.67
C ARG A 16 -14.25 -43.89 31.10
N LEU A 17 -14.42 -43.98 29.79
CA LEU A 17 -13.32 -44.26 28.85
C LEU A 17 -13.88 -44.33 27.43
N GLY A 18 -13.46 -43.38 26.60
CA GLY A 18 -13.71 -43.36 25.17
C GLY A 18 -12.72 -42.39 24.57
N ILE A 19 -11.57 -42.91 24.17
CA ILE A 19 -10.54 -42.17 23.44
C ILE A 19 -11.17 -41.75 22.12
N ALA A 20 -11.45 -40.46 21.98
CA ALA A 20 -11.60 -39.81 20.69
C ALA A 20 -10.58 -38.67 20.68
N VAL A 21 -9.43 -38.94 20.06
CA VAL A 21 -8.48 -37.91 19.66
C VAL A 21 -9.15 -37.14 18.52
N THR A 22 -9.87 -36.09 18.86
CA THR A 22 -10.11 -34.99 17.93
C THR A 22 -9.15 -33.89 18.33
N THR A 23 -8.04 -33.79 17.61
CA THR A 23 -7.19 -32.60 17.56
C THR A 23 -8.02 -31.44 17.02
N GLY A 24 -8.83 -30.83 17.88
CA GLY A 24 -9.42 -29.53 17.69
C GLY A 24 -8.57 -28.54 18.46
N ALA A 25 -7.47 -28.07 17.86
CA ALA A 25 -6.75 -26.92 18.37
C ALA A 25 -7.68 -25.71 18.29
N VAL A 26 -8.32 -25.35 19.39
CA VAL A 26 -8.89 -24.01 19.54
C VAL A 26 -7.71 -23.07 19.75
N LEU A 27 -7.14 -22.59 18.65
CA LEU A 27 -6.34 -21.37 18.68
C LEU A 27 -7.30 -20.24 19.04
N VAL A 28 -7.36 -19.88 20.32
CA VAL A 28 -7.84 -18.57 20.72
C VAL A 28 -6.82 -17.58 20.19
N ALA A 29 -7.09 -17.06 18.99
CA ALA A 29 -6.37 -15.93 18.43
C ALA A 29 -6.61 -14.74 19.37
N ALA A 30 -5.69 -14.55 20.30
CA ALA A 30 -5.49 -13.26 20.93
C ALA A 30 -5.01 -12.33 19.82
N ASN A 31 -5.95 -11.65 19.16
CA ASN A 31 -5.67 -10.44 18.40
C ASN A 31 -5.34 -9.33 19.43
N ALA A 32 -4.26 -9.54 20.18
CA ALA A 32 -3.53 -8.44 20.79
C ALA A 32 -3.03 -7.63 19.60
N GLY A 33 -3.57 -6.42 19.47
CA GLY A 33 -3.33 -5.54 18.33
C GLY A 33 -1.87 -5.59 17.90
N LEU A 34 -1.63 -6.21 16.74
CA LEU A 34 -0.45 -5.89 15.98
C LEU A 34 -0.58 -4.41 15.69
N ALA A 35 0.15 -3.60 16.43
CA ALA A 35 0.58 -2.33 15.91
C ALA A 35 1.40 -2.66 14.66
N HIS A 36 0.73 -2.83 13.52
CA HIS A 36 1.40 -2.77 12.23
C HIS A 36 1.97 -1.37 12.18
N ALA A 37 3.28 -1.25 12.38
CA ALA A 37 3.96 -0.03 12.03
C ALA A 37 3.76 0.12 10.52
N ALA A 38 2.79 0.96 10.13
CA ALA A 38 2.53 1.25 8.75
C ALA A 38 3.87 1.60 8.09
N GLY A 39 4.32 0.74 7.17
CA GLY A 39 5.69 0.77 6.69
C GLY A 39 5.77 1.40 5.31
N MET A 40 6.41 2.57 5.19
CA MET A 40 6.82 3.09 3.91
C MET A 40 8.20 2.53 3.60
N SER A 41 8.33 1.80 2.50
CA SER A 41 9.62 1.31 2.03
C SER A 41 9.99 1.99 0.72
N TRP A 42 11.27 2.30 0.59
CA TRP A 42 11.86 2.86 -0.61
C TRP A 42 13.00 1.96 -1.05
N SER A 43 12.96 1.46 -2.28
CA SER A 43 14.00 0.60 -2.85
C SER A 43 14.40 1.07 -4.24
N GLY A 44 15.48 0.50 -4.79
CA GLY A 44 15.94 0.83 -6.14
C GLY A 44 16.61 2.20 -6.26
N ASP A 45 16.61 2.74 -7.48
CA ASP A 45 17.33 3.96 -7.86
C ASP A 45 16.42 5.18 -7.88
N PHE A 46 16.67 6.13 -6.98
CA PHE A 46 16.12 7.49 -6.96
C PHE A 46 17.22 8.56 -6.97
N SER A 47 18.41 8.22 -7.47
CA SER A 47 19.63 9.04 -7.34
C SER A 47 19.49 10.46 -7.86
N ASN A 48 18.65 10.69 -8.87
CA ASN A 48 18.32 12.02 -9.35
C ASN A 48 17.13 12.60 -8.57
N ARG A 49 17.32 13.75 -7.91
CA ARG A 49 16.22 14.49 -7.22
C ARG A 49 15.38 13.59 -6.32
N SER A 50 16.03 12.68 -5.58
CA SER A 50 15.39 11.63 -4.77
C SER A 50 14.17 12.13 -3.99
N THR A 51 14.33 13.19 -3.20
CA THR A 51 13.22 13.76 -2.41
C THR A 51 12.03 14.17 -3.27
N ALA A 52 12.25 14.88 -4.37
CA ALA A 52 11.17 15.32 -5.24
C ALA A 52 10.48 14.14 -5.93
N MET A 53 11.25 13.18 -6.44
CA MET A 53 10.71 11.98 -7.08
C MET A 53 9.86 11.16 -6.11
N LYS A 54 10.38 10.93 -4.90
CA LYS A 54 9.67 10.22 -3.83
C LYS A 54 8.34 10.89 -3.48
N ARG A 55 8.33 12.19 -3.25
CA ARG A 55 7.10 12.93 -2.93
C ARG A 55 6.06 12.90 -4.04
N LEU A 56 6.48 13.08 -5.30
CA LEU A 56 5.60 12.99 -6.46
C LEU A 56 5.00 11.58 -6.60
N ALA A 57 5.81 10.54 -6.42
CA ALA A 57 5.38 9.14 -6.49
C ALA A 57 4.37 8.80 -5.40
N ASN A 58 4.68 9.14 -4.14
CA ASN A 58 3.80 8.92 -3.01
C ASN A 58 2.45 9.63 -3.18
N CYS A 59 2.45 10.87 -3.67
CA CYS A 59 1.23 11.61 -3.94
C CYS A 59 0.34 10.91 -4.97
N ALA A 60 0.92 10.55 -6.12
CA ALA A 60 0.17 9.89 -7.19
C ALA A 60 -0.37 8.52 -6.75
N ALA A 61 0.46 7.71 -6.11
CA ALA A 61 0.08 6.39 -5.60
C ALA A 61 -1.05 6.51 -4.57
N SER A 62 -0.95 7.46 -3.64
CA SER A 62 -1.97 7.68 -2.61
C SER A 62 -3.29 8.19 -3.19
N ASP A 63 -3.26 9.10 -4.18
CA ASP A 63 -4.49 9.56 -4.82
C ASP A 63 -5.16 8.45 -5.63
N TRP A 64 -4.38 7.59 -6.28
CA TRP A 64 -4.92 6.40 -6.94
C TRP A 64 -5.51 5.42 -5.93
N TYR A 65 -4.83 5.13 -4.83
CA TYR A 65 -5.31 4.16 -3.83
C TYR A 65 -6.60 4.66 -3.17
N ASN A 66 -6.63 5.92 -2.75
CA ASN A 66 -7.75 6.49 -1.99
C ASN A 66 -8.94 6.87 -2.87
N ASN A 67 -8.69 7.30 -4.12
CA ASN A 67 -9.72 7.91 -4.97
C ASN A 67 -9.85 7.26 -6.35
N SER A 68 -9.05 6.25 -6.67
CA SER A 68 -9.01 5.56 -7.98
C SER A 68 -8.78 6.49 -9.18
N ARG A 69 -8.14 7.65 -8.96
CA ARG A 69 -7.85 8.62 -10.02
C ARG A 69 -6.56 8.30 -10.74
N SER A 70 -6.46 8.68 -12.01
CA SER A 70 -5.24 8.53 -12.80
C SER A 70 -5.07 9.62 -13.85
N GLY A 71 -3.85 9.75 -14.37
CA GLY A 71 -3.46 10.66 -15.43
C GLY A 71 -3.77 12.12 -15.10
N GLY A 72 -4.58 12.75 -15.97
CA GLY A 72 -4.98 14.14 -15.83
C GLY A 72 -5.92 14.42 -14.66
N GLN A 73 -6.54 13.40 -14.07
CA GLN A 73 -7.44 13.58 -12.92
C GLN A 73 -6.67 13.92 -11.63
N ILE A 74 -5.40 13.52 -11.53
CA ILE A 74 -4.55 13.79 -10.37
C ILE A 74 -3.85 15.14 -10.59
N THR A 75 -4.54 16.26 -10.35
CA THR A 75 -3.96 17.61 -10.54
C THR A 75 -3.17 18.08 -9.31
N THR A 76 -3.57 17.66 -8.12
CA THR A 76 -3.03 18.07 -6.82
C THR A 76 -1.58 17.66 -6.59
N CYS A 77 -1.10 16.64 -7.29
CA CYS A 77 0.26 16.12 -7.11
C CYS A 77 1.35 16.84 -7.89
N ASN A 78 1.02 17.80 -8.77
CA ASN A 78 2.03 18.47 -9.58
C ASN A 78 3.04 19.27 -8.72
N ASP A 79 2.61 19.78 -7.57
CA ASP A 79 3.43 20.56 -6.65
C ASP A 79 4.02 19.71 -5.49
N ALA A 80 3.77 18.41 -5.48
CA ALA A 80 4.19 17.52 -4.38
C ALA A 80 5.72 17.48 -4.20
N ALA A 81 6.50 17.71 -5.26
CA ALA A 81 7.97 17.74 -5.22
C ALA A 81 8.53 18.65 -4.11
N GLY A 82 7.90 19.80 -3.87
CA GLY A 82 8.31 20.78 -2.86
C GLY A 82 7.69 20.59 -1.49
N ASN A 83 6.71 19.68 -1.34
CA ASN A 83 5.88 19.60 -0.15
C ASN A 83 6.26 18.39 0.73
N SER A 84 6.83 18.67 1.91
CA SER A 84 7.24 17.65 2.88
C SER A 84 6.09 16.86 3.49
N TYR A 85 4.84 17.29 3.29
CA TYR A 85 3.67 16.47 3.61
C TYR A 85 3.82 15.06 3.03
N TRP A 86 4.34 14.94 1.80
CA TRP A 86 4.50 13.67 1.08
C TRP A 86 5.72 12.83 1.48
N ASP A 87 6.40 13.16 2.58
CA ASP A 87 7.49 12.33 3.11
C ASP A 87 6.99 11.15 3.98
N GLY A 88 5.70 11.14 4.36
CA GLY A 88 5.05 10.09 5.14
C GLY A 88 4.00 9.27 4.34
N ILE A 89 3.39 8.27 4.98
CA ILE A 89 2.35 7.42 4.36
C ILE A 89 1.01 8.16 4.33
N HIS A 90 0.31 8.09 3.18
CA HIS A 90 -1.01 8.71 2.97
C HIS A 90 -2.07 7.76 2.39
N LEU A 91 -1.85 6.45 2.50
CA LEU A 91 -2.84 5.44 2.10
C LEU A 91 -3.91 5.29 3.19
N ALA A 92 -5.18 5.29 2.80
CA ALA A 92 -6.29 5.10 3.73
C ALA A 92 -6.39 3.63 4.16
N ALA A 93 -6.28 3.36 5.46
CA ALA A 93 -6.44 2.02 6.04
C ALA A 93 -5.45 0.95 5.53
N ALA A 94 -4.25 1.35 5.12
CA ALA A 94 -3.21 0.43 4.66
C ALA A 94 -2.03 0.36 5.64
N ASP A 95 -1.47 -0.83 5.81
CA ASP A 95 -0.35 -1.11 6.72
C ASP A 95 1.02 -1.05 6.00
N TYR A 96 1.04 -0.91 4.68
CA TYR A 96 2.26 -0.94 3.89
C TYR A 96 2.17 -0.11 2.61
N HIS A 97 3.26 0.59 2.27
CA HIS A 97 3.41 1.31 1.01
C HIS A 97 4.86 1.15 0.51
N GLY A 98 5.05 0.24 -0.43
CA GLY A 98 6.34 0.03 -1.09
C GLY A 98 6.47 0.81 -2.38
N ILE A 99 7.60 1.50 -2.54
CA ILE A 99 7.88 2.24 -3.77
C ILE A 99 9.30 1.91 -4.25
N GLU A 100 9.39 1.26 -5.40
CA GLU A 100 10.64 0.89 -6.06
C GLU A 100 10.96 1.87 -7.19
N GLY A 101 12.15 2.47 -7.14
CA GLY A 101 12.66 3.36 -8.18
C GLY A 101 13.50 2.60 -9.20
N LYS A 102 13.29 2.87 -10.49
CA LYS A 102 14.10 2.35 -11.58
C LYS A 102 14.59 3.48 -12.46
N ARG A 103 15.91 3.56 -12.60
CA ARG A 103 16.55 4.45 -13.55
C ARG A 103 16.55 3.83 -14.95
N VAL A 104 15.92 4.47 -15.92
CA VAL A 104 15.78 3.96 -17.29
C VAL A 104 16.53 4.85 -18.28
N ALA A 105 17.57 4.29 -18.90
CA ALA A 105 18.32 5.00 -19.94
C ALA A 105 17.42 5.16 -21.17
N TYR A 106 17.04 6.38 -21.49
CA TYR A 106 16.11 6.66 -22.59
C TYR A 106 16.43 8.03 -23.15
N ARG A 107 16.45 8.16 -24.49
CA ARG A 107 16.44 9.49 -25.10
C ARG A 107 15.12 10.14 -24.74
N SER A 108 15.07 10.90 -23.65
CA SER A 108 13.90 11.68 -23.29
C SER A 108 13.59 12.56 -24.50
N ASP A 109 12.56 12.23 -25.26
CA ASP A 109 11.97 13.10 -26.26
C ASP A 109 11.16 14.22 -25.58
N GLN A 110 11.34 14.37 -24.26
CA GLN A 110 10.63 15.28 -23.38
C GLN A 110 9.12 15.01 -23.35
N SER A 111 8.67 13.84 -23.82
CA SER A 111 7.28 13.41 -23.71
C SER A 111 7.14 12.37 -22.61
N CYS A 112 5.92 12.25 -22.06
CA CYS A 112 5.61 11.17 -21.15
C CYS A 112 5.67 9.85 -21.91
N PRO A 113 6.51 8.89 -21.49
CA PRO A 113 6.62 7.62 -22.17
C PRO A 113 5.28 6.87 -22.11
N PRO A 114 5.06 5.95 -23.05
CA PRO A 114 3.85 5.12 -23.06
C PRO A 114 3.72 4.34 -21.74
N LYS A 115 2.47 4.07 -21.37
CA LYS A 115 2.08 3.41 -20.13
C LYS A 115 2.85 2.09 -19.95
N ASP A 116 3.41 1.87 -18.77
CA ASP A 116 4.08 0.64 -18.35
C ASP A 116 3.52 0.18 -16.99
N GLY A 117 3.54 -1.12 -16.72
CA GLY A 117 2.87 -1.78 -15.58
C GLY A 117 1.38 -2.11 -15.82
N PHE A 118 0.77 -2.85 -14.88
CA PHE A 118 -0.65 -3.23 -14.95
C PHE A 118 -1.57 -2.00 -14.88
N GLN A 119 -1.27 -1.07 -13.98
CA GLN A 119 -2.02 0.17 -13.83
C GLN A 119 -1.07 1.37 -13.82
N TYR A 120 -0.96 2.03 -14.97
CA TYR A 120 -0.31 3.34 -15.04
C TYR A 120 -1.13 4.39 -14.26
N VAL A 121 -0.47 5.11 -13.36
CA VAL A 121 -1.10 6.13 -12.54
C VAL A 121 -0.86 7.51 -13.12
N LYS A 122 0.39 7.94 -13.28
CA LYS A 122 0.69 9.31 -13.70
C LYS A 122 2.12 9.43 -14.24
N CYS A 123 2.31 10.44 -15.08
CA CYS A 123 3.62 10.91 -15.49
C CYS A 123 3.87 12.32 -14.97
N PHE A 124 5.11 12.58 -14.61
CA PHE A 124 5.61 13.86 -14.14
C PHE A 124 6.84 14.29 -14.93
N TYR A 125 6.93 15.60 -15.20
CA TYR A 125 8.16 16.25 -15.65
C TYR A 125 8.87 16.82 -14.43
N VAL A 126 9.88 16.11 -13.92
CA VAL A 126 10.56 16.51 -12.68
C VAL A 126 11.40 17.75 -12.97
N ASN A 127 11.12 18.86 -12.28
CA ASN A 127 11.62 20.22 -12.58
C ASN A 127 11.11 20.83 -13.91
N GLY A 128 9.97 20.36 -14.41
CA GLY A 128 9.36 20.90 -15.63
C GLY A 128 9.93 20.32 -16.92
N LYS A 129 9.29 20.67 -18.04
CA LYS A 129 9.54 20.09 -19.36
C LYS A 129 10.70 20.80 -20.07
N ALA A 130 11.93 20.40 -19.77
CA ALA A 130 13.14 20.91 -20.42
C ALA A 130 14.20 19.82 -20.64
N LYS A 131 14.97 19.94 -21.73
CA LYS A 131 16.01 18.95 -22.10
C LYS A 131 16.96 18.68 -20.93
N GLY A 132 17.17 17.40 -20.61
CA GLY A 132 18.03 16.96 -19.50
C GLY A 132 17.28 16.80 -18.17
N HIS A 133 16.04 17.30 -18.06
CA HIS A 133 15.20 16.98 -16.92
C HIS A 133 14.61 15.58 -17.06
N PRO A 134 14.55 14.80 -15.96
CA PRO A 134 14.00 13.47 -16.02
C PRO A 134 12.47 13.50 -16.12
N VAL A 135 11.94 12.57 -16.90
CA VAL A 135 10.50 12.26 -16.92
C VAL A 135 10.28 11.07 -15.99
N MET A 136 9.24 11.09 -15.17
CA MET A 136 8.95 10.03 -14.21
C MET A 136 7.57 9.46 -14.47
N THR A 137 7.44 8.14 -14.53
CA THR A 137 6.15 7.44 -14.52
C THR A 137 5.95 6.73 -13.18
N VAL A 138 4.70 6.67 -12.76
CA VAL A 138 4.25 5.97 -11.55
C VAL A 138 3.24 4.93 -11.99
N ALA A 139 3.47 3.67 -11.61
CA ALA A 139 2.60 2.55 -11.91
C ALA A 139 2.37 1.69 -10.68
N ILE A 140 1.20 1.07 -10.57
CA ILE A 140 0.87 0.15 -9.49
C ILE A 140 1.17 -1.26 -9.93
N GLU A 141 1.93 -1.98 -9.12
CA GLU A 141 2.24 -3.40 -9.33
C GLU A 141 1.27 -4.30 -8.57
N SER A 142 0.97 -3.95 -7.32
CA SER A 142 0.07 -4.69 -6.44
C SER A 142 -0.71 -3.73 -5.53
N TYR A 143 -1.92 -4.10 -5.12
CA TYR A 143 -2.69 -3.36 -4.12
C TYR A 143 -3.69 -4.27 -3.38
N GLY A 144 -4.06 -3.90 -2.16
CA GLY A 144 -5.08 -4.59 -1.37
C GLY A 144 -5.29 -3.98 0.02
N LEU A 145 -6.07 -4.68 0.85
CA LEU A 145 -6.41 -4.25 2.22
C LEU A 145 -5.18 -4.02 3.12
N GLY A 146 -4.04 -4.63 2.81
CA GLY A 146 -2.81 -4.49 3.59
C GLY A 146 -1.83 -3.44 3.06
N GLY A 147 -2.00 -2.93 1.84
CA GLY A 147 -0.98 -2.07 1.23
C GLY A 147 -0.97 -1.98 -0.28
N GLN A 148 0.11 -1.39 -0.78
CA GLN A 148 0.37 -1.17 -2.20
C GLN A 148 1.86 -1.26 -2.50
N ASP A 149 2.20 -1.86 -3.65
CA ASP A 149 3.51 -1.78 -4.28
C ASP A 149 3.45 -0.92 -5.54
N VAL A 150 4.42 -0.02 -5.67
CA VAL A 150 4.48 1.00 -6.71
C VAL A 150 5.82 0.92 -7.43
N ASN A 151 5.77 0.91 -8.77
CA ASN A 151 6.94 1.08 -9.60
C ASN A 151 7.07 2.55 -10.03
N VAL A 152 8.27 3.11 -9.89
CA VAL A 152 8.63 4.43 -10.37
C VAL A 152 9.76 4.31 -11.37
N SER A 153 9.46 4.50 -12.65
CA SER A 153 10.49 4.58 -13.68
C SER A 153 10.83 6.04 -13.98
N TRP A 154 12.09 6.42 -13.86
CA TRP A 154 12.56 7.75 -14.26
C TRP A 154 13.55 7.67 -15.41
N TYR A 155 13.23 8.40 -16.47
CA TYR A 155 13.87 8.40 -17.77
C TYR A 155 14.82 9.57 -17.87
N TYR A 156 16.06 9.31 -18.27
CA TYR A 156 17.14 10.29 -18.31
C TYR A 156 17.98 10.15 -19.57
N LEU A 157 18.58 11.28 -19.99
CA LEU A 157 19.54 11.38 -21.09
C LEU A 157 20.95 10.98 -20.65
#